data_AF-A0A8D0XBL8-F1
#
_entry.id   AF-A0A8D0XBL8-F1
#
_cell.length_a   1.000
_cell.length_b   1.000
_cell.length_c   1.000
_cell.angle_alpha   90.00
_cell.angle_beta   90.00
_cell.angle_gamma   90.00
#
_symmetry.space_group_name_H-M   'P 1'
#
loop_
_entity.id
_entity.type
_entity.pdbx_description
1 polymer ?
#
loop_
_entity_poly.entity_id
_entity_poly.type
_entity_poly.pdbx_seq_one_letter_code
_entity_poly.pdbx_strand_id
1 'polypeptide(L)'
;MEDRRAEKSCEQACESLKRQDYEMALKHCTEALLSLGQYSMADCTGPCPLEIESIKIESLLYRIASFLQLKNYGQADEDCRHVLGEGLAKGDGAFQAVLCCMQLKGKLQPVSSILAKSLTGESLNGMVTKDLTRLKTLLTETEVRLFHGHQQGFKGGVLEPWDFLSPSLVPSSELCFLSKCLCVPGLLFCP
;
A
#
# COMPACT_ATOMS: atom_id res chain seq x y z
N MET A 1 19.98 10.54 13.70
CA MET A 1 18.88 10.37 12.73
C MET A 1 18.91 8.92 12.31
N GLU A 2 18.10 8.09 12.97
CA GLU A 2 18.03 6.64 12.69
C GLU A 2 17.50 6.39 11.27
N ASP A 3 17.92 5.26 10.71
CA ASP A 3 18.06 4.94 9.29
C ASP A 3 16.74 4.91 8.50
N ARG A 4 16.08 6.07 8.29
CA ARG A 4 14.89 6.24 7.41
C ARG A 4 15.17 6.03 5.92
N ARG A 5 16.24 5.30 5.59
CA ARG A 5 16.64 5.00 4.22
C ARG A 5 15.57 4.20 3.48
N ALA A 6 14.99 3.18 4.13
CA ALA A 6 13.93 2.37 3.53
C ALA A 6 12.68 3.21 3.20
N GLU A 7 12.23 4.05 4.14
CA GLU A 7 11.11 4.97 3.96
C GLU A 7 11.38 5.96 2.82
N LYS A 8 12.57 6.58 2.81
CA LYS A 8 12.97 7.54 1.78
C LYS A 8 13.01 6.91 0.39
N SER A 9 13.61 5.72 0.26
CA SER A 9 13.64 4.99 -1.01
C SER A 9 12.23 4.60 -1.46
N CYS A 10 11.34 4.20 -0.54
CA CYS A 10 9.95 3.90 -0.87
C CYS A 10 9.18 5.13 -1.36
N GLU A 11 9.37 6.30 -0.73
CA GLU A 11 8.78 7.56 -1.20
C GLU A 11 9.30 7.95 -2.58
N GLN A 12 10.60 7.79 -2.82
CA GLN A 12 11.21 8.03 -4.13
C GLN A 12 10.66 7.09 -5.21
N ALA A 13 10.40 5.82 -4.87
CA ALA A 13 9.75 4.89 -5.78
C ALA A 13 8.33 5.35 -6.16
N CYS A 14 7.56 5.88 -5.21
CA CYS A 14 6.24 6.45 -5.47
C CYS A 14 6.31 7.63 -6.45
N GLU A 15 7.25 8.55 -6.24
CA GLU A 15 7.46 9.71 -7.10
C GLU A 15 7.92 9.32 -8.51
N SER A 16 8.85 8.37 -8.64
CA SER A 16 9.27 7.82 -9.93
C SER A 16 8.10 7.14 -10.66
N LEU A 17 7.27 6.38 -9.95
CA LEU A 17 6.08 5.73 -10.52
C LEU A 17 5.08 6.77 -11.06
N LYS A 18 4.81 7.85 -10.32
CA LYS A 18 3.95 8.96 -10.78
C LYS A 18 4.49 9.64 -12.04
N ARG A 19 5.83 9.73 -12.16
CA ARG A 19 6.51 10.29 -13.34
C ARG A 19 6.63 9.29 -14.51
N GLN A 20 6.15 8.05 -14.33
CA GLN A 20 6.25 6.96 -15.30
C GLN A 20 7.70 6.54 -15.59
N ASP A 21 8.62 6.80 -14.67
CA ASP A 21 10.00 6.32 -14.72
C ASP A 21 10.08 4.96 -14.01
N TYR A 22 9.61 3.92 -14.72
CA TYR A 22 9.41 2.59 -14.14
C TYR A 22 10.73 1.89 -13.76
N GLU A 23 11.82 2.13 -14.51
CA GLU A 23 13.14 1.59 -14.17
C GLU A 23 13.68 2.22 -12.88
N MET A 24 13.57 3.54 -12.73
CA MET A 24 13.98 4.22 -11.50
C MET A 24 13.09 3.82 -10.32
N ALA A 25 11.78 3.65 -10.54
CA ALA A 25 10.88 3.14 -9.52
C ALA A 25 11.30 1.74 -9.04
N LEU A 26 11.67 0.81 -9.95
CA LEU A 26 12.19 -0.52 -9.59
C LEU A 26 13.48 -0.43 -8.76
N LYS A 27 14.40 0.45 -9.15
CA LYS A 27 15.66 0.67 -8.41
C LYS A 27 15.37 1.10 -6.98
N HIS A 28 14.53 2.11 -6.80
CA HIS A 28 14.16 2.60 -5.47
C HIS A 28 13.37 1.57 -4.64
N CYS A 29 12.50 0.77 -5.25
CA CYS A 29 11.84 -0.35 -4.56
C CYS A 29 12.85 -1.37 -4.05
N THR A 30 13.85 -1.70 -4.88
CA THR A 30 14.90 -2.66 -4.51
C THR A 30 15.76 -2.11 -3.37
N GLU A 31 16.16 -0.83 -3.44
CA GLU A 31 16.88 -0.16 -2.36
C GLU A 31 16.09 -0.14 -1.04
N ALA A 32 14.78 0.12 -1.11
CA ALA A 32 13.90 0.08 0.07
C ALA A 32 13.86 -1.32 0.68
N LEU A 33 13.57 -2.35 -0.12
CA LEU A 33 13.48 -3.74 0.35
C LEU A 33 14.81 -4.28 0.89
N LEU A 34 15.94 -3.93 0.28
CA LEU A 34 17.27 -4.30 0.78
C LEU A 34 17.58 -3.60 2.11
N SER A 35 17.20 -2.33 2.24
CA SER A 35 17.37 -1.58 3.50
C SER A 35 16.51 -2.18 4.62
N LEU A 36 15.32 -2.69 4.31
CA LEU A 36 14.48 -3.43 5.27
C LEU A 36 15.13 -4.75 5.72
N GLY A 37 15.80 -5.48 4.82
CA GLY A 37 16.51 -6.72 5.16
C GLY A 37 17.72 -6.53 6.07
N GLN A 38 18.20 -5.29 6.23
CA GLN A 38 19.30 -4.93 7.11
C GLN A 38 18.83 -4.56 8.53
N TYR A 39 17.50 -4.46 8.77
CA TYR A 39 16.97 -4.24 10.10
C TYR A 39 17.09 -5.51 10.96
N SER A 40 17.98 -5.46 11.94
CA SER A 40 18.04 -6.47 13.01
C SER A 40 16.92 -6.19 14.02
N MET A 41 16.19 -7.21 14.45
CA MET A 41 15.16 -7.15 15.52
C MET A 41 15.70 -6.70 16.90
N ALA A 42 16.98 -6.33 16.99
CA ALA A 42 17.66 -6.01 18.24
C ALA A 42 17.44 -4.58 18.75
N ASP A 43 16.93 -3.65 17.92
CA ASP A 43 16.83 -2.24 18.30
C ASP A 43 15.37 -1.81 18.55
N CYS A 44 14.99 -1.74 19.83
CA CYS A 44 13.69 -1.29 20.32
C CYS A 44 13.40 0.22 20.10
N THR A 45 14.20 0.91 19.27
CA THR A 45 14.01 2.33 18.88
C THR A 45 13.58 2.48 17.41
N GLY A 46 13.44 1.37 16.67
CA GLY A 46 13.08 1.36 15.25
C GLY A 46 11.60 1.65 14.95
N PRO A 47 11.23 1.75 13.65
CA PRO A 47 9.85 1.94 13.23
C PRO A 47 8.93 0.85 13.80
N CYS A 48 7.66 1.17 14.08
CA CYS A 48 6.70 0.17 14.55
C CYS A 48 6.67 -1.03 13.57
N PRO A 49 6.41 -2.27 14.02
CA PRO A 49 6.36 -3.44 13.12
C PRO A 49 5.46 -3.24 11.89
N LEU A 50 4.35 -2.51 12.06
CA LEU A 50 3.43 -2.13 10.99
C LEU A 50 4.00 -1.07 10.02
N GLU A 51 4.91 -0.20 10.45
CA GLU A 51 5.58 0.77 9.59
C GLU A 51 6.61 0.07 8.67
N ILE A 52 7.35 -0.90 9.20
CA ILE A 52 8.23 -1.78 8.41
C ILE A 52 7.40 -2.56 7.37
N GLU A 53 6.28 -3.13 7.81
CA GLU A 53 5.36 -3.86 6.94
C GLU A 53 4.73 -2.95 5.88
N SER A 54 4.37 -1.70 6.23
CA SER A 54 3.89 -0.69 5.28
C SER A 54 4.90 -0.41 4.18
N ILE A 55 6.17 -0.13 4.54
CA ILE A 55 7.22 0.15 3.56
C ILE A 55 7.44 -1.06 2.65
N LYS A 56 7.41 -2.28 3.20
CA LYS A 56 7.54 -3.52 2.43
C LYS A 56 6.39 -3.67 1.42
N ILE A 57 5.14 -3.54 1.87
CA ILE A 57 3.95 -3.67 1.04
C ILE A 57 3.91 -2.57 -0.03
N GLU A 58 4.12 -1.29 0.34
CA GLU A 58 4.18 -0.16 -0.60
C GLU A 58 5.23 -0.41 -1.70
N SER A 59 6.46 -0.79 -1.30
CA SER A 59 7.55 -1.06 -2.24
C SER A 59 7.20 -2.20 -3.20
N LEU A 60 6.60 -3.29 -2.72
CA LEU A 60 6.19 -4.41 -3.58
C LEU A 60 5.07 -4.00 -4.53
N LEU A 61 4.09 -3.22 -4.09
CA LEU A 61 3.01 -2.73 -4.94
C LEU A 61 3.52 -1.83 -6.07
N TYR A 62 4.48 -0.94 -5.77
CA TYR A 62 5.16 -0.13 -6.78
C TYR A 62 6.00 -0.99 -7.73
N ARG A 63 6.68 -2.02 -7.21
CA ARG A 63 7.48 -2.94 -8.03
C ARG A 63 6.61 -3.74 -9.00
N ILE A 64 5.46 -4.26 -8.55
CA ILE A 64 4.44 -4.90 -9.38
C ILE A 64 4.00 -3.96 -10.49
N ALA A 65 3.60 -2.73 -10.15
CA ALA A 65 3.14 -1.74 -11.13
C ALA A 65 4.20 -1.45 -12.19
N SER A 66 5.45 -1.24 -11.78
CA SER A 66 6.56 -1.03 -12.72
C SER A 66 6.82 -2.24 -13.60
N PHE A 67 6.82 -3.46 -13.06
CA PHE A 67 7.00 -4.68 -13.86
C PHE A 67 5.88 -4.89 -14.88
N LEU A 68 4.63 -4.58 -14.53
CA LEU A 68 3.51 -4.63 -15.47
C LEU A 68 3.71 -3.65 -16.64
N GLN A 69 4.22 -2.45 -16.36
CA GLN A 69 4.51 -1.44 -17.39
C GLN A 69 5.71 -1.81 -18.26
N LEU A 70 6.72 -2.44 -17.67
CA LEU A 70 7.88 -2.99 -18.38
C LEU A 70 7.61 -4.35 -19.03
N LYS A 71 6.36 -4.84 -18.99
CA LYS A 71 5.92 -6.13 -19.55
C LYS A 71 6.66 -7.34 -18.97
N ASN A 72 7.24 -7.21 -17.78
CA ASN A 72 7.88 -8.30 -17.05
C ASN A 72 6.86 -9.00 -16.14
N TYR A 73 5.90 -9.67 -16.77
CA TYR A 73 4.74 -10.22 -16.07
C TYR A 73 5.10 -11.33 -15.08
N GLY A 74 6.14 -12.11 -15.35
CA GLY A 74 6.58 -13.18 -14.44
C GLY A 74 7.05 -12.67 -13.08
N GLN A 75 7.84 -11.58 -13.07
CA GLN A 75 8.25 -10.94 -11.82
C GLN A 75 7.10 -10.21 -11.13
N ALA A 76 6.21 -9.56 -11.90
CA ALA A 76 5.02 -8.94 -11.33
C ALA A 76 4.12 -9.97 -10.60
N ASP A 77 3.98 -11.16 -11.16
CA ASP A 77 3.17 -12.24 -10.59
C ASP A 77 3.83 -12.89 -9.36
N GLU A 78 5.16 -13.05 -9.38
CA GLU A 78 5.92 -13.49 -8.20
C GLU A 78 5.76 -12.53 -7.01
N ASP A 79 5.94 -11.23 -7.25
CA ASP A 79 5.73 -10.20 -6.25
C ASP A 79 4.29 -10.18 -5.75
N CYS A 80 3.32 -10.35 -6.65
CA CYS A 80 1.92 -10.40 -6.31
C CYS A 80 1.59 -11.56 -5.37
N ARG A 81 2.14 -12.76 -5.65
CA ARG A 81 2.02 -13.92 -4.75
C ARG A 81 2.66 -13.64 -3.40
N HIS A 82 3.80 -12.97 -3.36
CA HIS A 82 4.47 -12.64 -2.10
C HIS A 82 3.61 -11.70 -1.24
N VAL A 83 3.08 -10.63 -1.84
CA VAL A 83 2.19 -9.67 -1.16
C VAL A 83 0.90 -10.33 -0.67
N LEU A 84 0.23 -11.11 -1.52
CA LEU A 84 -1.03 -11.77 -1.16
C LEU A 84 -0.83 -12.96 -0.22
N GLY A 85 0.33 -13.62 -0.29
CA GLY A 85 0.71 -14.71 0.59
C GLY A 85 1.02 -14.21 1.99
N GLU A 86 2.03 -13.35 2.13
CA GLU A 86 2.44 -12.84 3.43
C GLU A 86 1.40 -11.89 4.05
N GLY A 87 0.83 -10.99 3.25
CA GLY A 87 -0.10 -9.97 3.73
C GLY A 87 -1.47 -10.50 4.13
N LEU A 88 -1.92 -11.61 3.55
CA LEU A 88 -3.23 -12.20 3.89
C LEU A 88 -3.12 -13.44 4.78
N ALA A 89 -2.00 -14.17 4.78
CA ALA A 89 -1.83 -15.33 5.65
C ALA A 89 -1.72 -14.95 7.13
N LYS A 90 -1.24 -13.74 7.45
CA LYS A 90 -1.17 -13.26 8.84
C LYS A 90 -2.56 -13.06 9.47
N GLY A 91 -3.59 -12.80 8.65
CA GLY A 91 -4.98 -12.67 9.12
C GLY A 91 -5.22 -11.53 10.12
N ASP A 92 -4.24 -10.64 10.31
CA ASP A 92 -4.19 -9.60 11.33
C ASP A 92 -4.62 -8.23 10.82
N GLY A 93 -5.13 -8.14 9.59
CA GLY A 93 -5.60 -6.89 8.99
C GLY A 93 -4.51 -5.95 8.48
N ALA A 94 -3.23 -6.23 8.75
CA ALA A 94 -2.10 -5.33 8.45
C ALA A 94 -2.06 -4.91 6.97
N PHE A 95 -2.22 -5.87 6.05
CA PHE A 95 -2.28 -5.58 4.62
C PHE A 95 -3.42 -4.61 4.27
N GLN A 96 -4.61 -4.82 4.84
CA GLN A 96 -5.76 -3.94 4.61
C GLN A 96 -5.54 -2.55 5.21
N ALA A 97 -4.95 -2.45 6.40
CA ALA A 97 -4.60 -1.18 7.04
C ALA A 97 -3.60 -0.38 6.19
N VAL A 98 -2.59 -1.04 5.61
CA VAL A 98 -1.63 -0.41 4.69
C VAL A 98 -2.31 0.07 3.41
N LEU A 99 -3.18 -0.73 2.78
CA LEU A 99 -3.91 -0.28 1.59
C LEU A 99 -4.78 0.95 1.89
N CYS A 100 -5.47 0.97 3.05
CA CYS A 100 -6.24 2.14 3.50
C CYS A 100 -5.34 3.37 3.69
N CYS A 101 -4.19 3.21 4.34
CA CYS A 101 -3.21 4.28 4.53
C CYS A 101 -2.69 4.84 3.20
N MET A 102 -2.36 3.97 2.24
CA MET A 102 -1.94 4.37 0.90
C MET A 102 -3.04 5.14 0.17
N GLN A 103 -4.30 4.72 0.31
CA GLN A 103 -5.42 5.42 -0.31
C GLN A 103 -5.61 6.82 0.29
N LEU A 104 -5.56 6.95 1.62
CA LEU A 104 -5.64 8.24 2.30
C LEU A 104 -4.51 9.20 1.88
N LYS A 105 -3.30 8.66 1.65
CA LYS A 105 -2.14 9.42 1.15
C LYS A 105 -2.16 9.66 -0.37
N GLY A 106 -3.18 9.19 -1.09
CA GLY A 106 -3.27 9.30 -2.55
C GLY A 106 -2.22 8.48 -3.32
N LYS A 107 -1.56 7.54 -2.65
CA LYS A 107 -0.48 6.70 -3.18
C LYS A 107 -0.97 5.43 -3.88
N LEU A 108 -2.22 5.02 -3.61
CA LEU A 108 -2.80 3.79 -4.16
C LEU A 108 -3.22 3.93 -5.63
N GLN A 109 -3.65 5.13 -6.03
CA GLN A 109 -4.23 5.41 -7.34
C GLN A 109 -3.32 5.05 -8.53
N PRO A 110 -2.01 5.42 -8.55
CA PRO A 110 -1.11 5.04 -9.64
C PRO A 110 -1.01 3.52 -9.84
N VAL A 111 -0.98 2.76 -8.73
CA VAL A 111 -0.90 1.29 -8.74
C VAL A 111 -2.21 0.70 -9.27
N SER A 112 -3.36 1.16 -8.75
CA SER A 112 -4.69 0.70 -9.19
C SER A 112 -4.91 0.97 -10.68
N SER A 113 -4.55 2.17 -11.16
CA SER A 113 -4.66 2.56 -12.57
C SER A 113 -3.81 1.68 -13.49
N ILE A 114 -2.56 1.39 -13.10
CA ILE A 114 -1.66 0.52 -13.87
C ILE A 114 -2.21 -0.90 -13.91
N LEU A 115 -2.60 -1.49 -12.78
CA LEU A 115 -3.19 -2.83 -12.71
C LEU A 115 -4.47 -2.92 -13.56
N ALA A 116 -5.34 -1.92 -13.47
CA ALA A 116 -6.56 -1.87 -14.25
C ALA A 116 -6.25 -1.91 -15.75
N LYS A 117 -5.37 -1.01 -16.24
CA LYS A 117 -4.96 -0.93 -17.65
C LYS A 117 -4.30 -2.22 -18.12
N SER A 118 -3.38 -2.77 -17.35
CA SER A 118 -2.65 -4.00 -17.69
C SER A 118 -3.56 -5.22 -17.77
N LEU A 119 -4.63 -5.27 -16.94
CA LEU A 119 -5.58 -6.39 -16.93
C LEU A 119 -6.75 -6.21 -17.91
N THR A 120 -6.98 -5.01 -18.46
CA THR A 120 -7.99 -4.75 -19.50
C THR A 120 -7.43 -4.73 -20.92
N GLY A 121 -6.11 -4.64 -21.07
CA GLY A 121 -5.39 -4.54 -22.35
C GLY A 121 -5.00 -5.89 -22.96
N GLU A 122 -4.31 -5.82 -24.12
CA GLU A 122 -3.84 -6.96 -24.93
C GLU A 122 -3.26 -8.09 -24.08
N SER A 123 -3.60 -9.33 -24.46
CA SER A 123 -3.34 -10.57 -23.72
C SER A 123 -2.02 -10.52 -22.96
N LEU A 124 -2.06 -10.79 -21.65
CA LEU A 124 -0.91 -10.94 -20.76
C LEU A 124 -0.08 -12.18 -21.13
N ASN A 125 0.34 -12.26 -22.39
CA ASN A 125 1.10 -13.32 -23.06
C ASN A 125 0.78 -14.76 -22.60
N GLY A 126 -0.52 -15.08 -22.41
CA GLY A 126 -0.96 -16.40 -21.94
C GLY A 126 -0.71 -16.70 -20.45
N MET A 127 -0.33 -15.71 -19.65
CA MET A 127 -0.09 -15.84 -18.21
C MET A 127 -1.39 -16.01 -17.44
N VAL A 128 -1.36 -16.88 -16.42
CA VAL A 128 -2.44 -17.03 -15.46
C VAL A 128 -2.38 -15.84 -14.48
N THR A 129 -3.35 -14.96 -14.54
CA THR A 129 -3.34 -13.68 -13.82
C THR A 129 -4.23 -13.70 -12.58
N LYS A 130 -4.41 -14.90 -11.98
CA LYS A 130 -5.32 -15.10 -10.85
C LYS A 130 -4.98 -14.17 -9.69
N ASP A 131 -3.70 -14.12 -9.33
CA ASP A 131 -3.23 -13.34 -8.19
C ASP A 131 -3.26 -11.84 -8.50
N LEU A 132 -2.83 -11.42 -9.71
CA LEU A 132 -2.95 -10.03 -10.15
C LEU A 132 -4.41 -9.54 -10.19
N THR A 133 -5.33 -10.39 -10.62
CA THR A 133 -6.78 -10.10 -10.63
C THR A 133 -7.30 -9.94 -9.21
N ARG A 134 -6.93 -10.84 -8.30
CA ARG A 134 -7.28 -10.75 -6.89
C ARG A 134 -6.72 -9.48 -6.25
N LEU A 135 -5.47 -9.12 -6.54
CA LEU A 135 -4.86 -7.89 -6.07
C LEU A 135 -5.65 -6.66 -6.57
N LYS A 136 -5.95 -6.59 -7.88
CA LYS A 136 -6.77 -5.51 -8.45
C LYS A 136 -8.11 -5.37 -7.70
N THR A 137 -8.82 -6.46 -7.48
CA THR A 137 -10.09 -6.44 -6.74
C THR A 137 -9.93 -5.84 -5.34
N LEU A 138 -8.89 -6.23 -4.60
CA LEU A 138 -8.61 -5.69 -3.26
C LEU A 138 -8.29 -4.20 -3.27
N LEU A 139 -7.54 -3.72 -4.27
CA LEU A 139 -7.25 -2.29 -4.42
C LEU A 139 -8.55 -1.51 -4.71
N THR A 140 -9.36 -2.00 -5.66
CA THR A 140 -10.64 -1.36 -6.01
C THR A 140 -11.62 -1.35 -4.84
N GLU A 141 -11.74 -2.46 -4.09
CA GLU A 141 -12.57 -2.51 -2.88
C GLU A 141 -12.09 -1.52 -1.81
N THR A 142 -10.78 -1.31 -1.69
CA THR A 142 -10.20 -0.33 -0.76
C THR A 142 -10.52 1.10 -1.21
N GLU A 143 -10.36 1.41 -2.49
CA GLU A 143 -10.75 2.70 -3.05
C GLU A 143 -12.23 3.00 -2.76
N VAL A 144 -13.12 2.04 -3.08
CA VAL A 144 -14.57 2.17 -2.92
C VAL A 144 -15.00 2.30 -1.45
N ARG A 145 -14.39 1.55 -0.53
CA ARG A 145 -14.71 1.61 0.91
C ARG A 145 -14.50 3.01 1.49
N LEU A 146 -13.41 3.68 1.10
CA LEU A 146 -13.11 5.03 1.58
C LEU A 146 -13.96 6.11 0.87
N PHE A 147 -14.35 5.90 -0.39
CA PHE A 147 -15.30 6.79 -1.08
C PHE A 147 -16.71 6.75 -0.47
N HIS A 148 -17.21 5.57 -0.09
CA HIS A 148 -18.54 5.46 0.55
C HIS A 148 -18.54 5.93 2.01
N GLY A 149 -17.41 5.81 2.70
CA GLY A 149 -17.23 6.43 4.01
C GLY A 149 -17.32 7.95 3.97
N HIS A 150 -16.86 8.56 2.86
CA HIS A 150 -16.93 10.00 2.67
C HIS A 150 -18.34 10.51 2.30
N GLN A 151 -19.14 9.72 1.59
CA GLN A 151 -20.48 10.13 1.12
C GLN A 151 -21.59 9.90 2.16
N GLN A 152 -21.39 8.99 3.13
CA GLN A 152 -22.34 8.78 4.22
C GLN A 152 -22.20 9.81 5.38
N GLY A 153 -21.25 10.74 5.27
CA GLY A 153 -20.98 11.80 6.25
C GLY A 153 -21.63 13.17 5.98
N PHE A 154 -22.53 13.30 5.00
CA PHE A 154 -23.15 14.60 4.67
C PHE A 154 -24.68 14.66 4.78
N LYS A 155 -25.30 13.76 5.55
CA LYS A 155 -26.71 13.88 5.93
C LYS A 155 -26.86 13.88 7.45
N GLY A 156 -26.66 15.06 8.04
CA GLY A 156 -27.29 15.49 9.29
C GLY A 156 -27.03 14.62 10.51
N GLY A 157 -25.82 14.71 11.04
CA GLY A 157 -25.44 14.15 12.34
C GLY A 157 -23.93 13.99 12.38
N VAL A 158 -23.27 14.68 13.31
CA VAL A 158 -21.82 14.58 13.53
C VAL A 158 -21.50 13.11 13.82
N LEU A 159 -20.90 12.45 12.84
CA LEU A 159 -20.40 11.09 12.92
C LEU A 159 -18.95 11.17 12.44
N GLU A 160 -18.03 10.82 13.32
CA GLU A 160 -16.61 11.08 13.13
C GLU A 160 -16.04 10.11 12.07
N PRO A 161 -14.91 10.45 11.42
CA PRO A 161 -14.23 9.56 10.45
C PRO A 161 -13.91 8.15 10.97
N TRP A 162 -14.04 7.92 12.29
CA TRP A 162 -13.78 6.68 13.02
C TRP A 162 -14.92 5.66 12.97
N ASP A 163 -16.12 6.03 12.55
CA ASP A 163 -17.30 5.15 12.64
C ASP A 163 -17.31 3.99 11.61
N PHE A 164 -16.34 3.95 10.69
CA PHE A 164 -16.15 2.83 9.74
C PHE A 164 -15.23 1.72 10.27
N LEU A 165 -14.54 1.97 11.37
CA LEU A 165 -13.74 0.99 12.09
C LEU A 165 -14.54 0.66 13.35
N SER A 166 -15.36 -0.39 13.34
CA SER A 166 -16.00 -0.84 14.59
C SER A 166 -14.89 -1.00 15.65
N PRO A 167 -14.85 -0.16 16.71
CA PRO A 167 -13.70 -0.08 17.62
C PRO A 167 -13.46 -1.37 18.41
N SER A 168 -14.45 -2.27 18.41
CA SER A 168 -14.46 -3.50 19.17
C SER A 168 -13.69 -4.67 18.53
N LEU A 169 -13.16 -4.54 17.30
CA LEU A 169 -12.51 -5.67 16.61
C LEU A 169 -11.14 -5.39 15.98
N VAL A 170 -10.64 -4.15 16.05
CA VAL A 170 -9.34 -3.78 15.45
C VAL A 170 -8.28 -3.72 16.55
N PRO A 171 -7.19 -4.51 16.51
CA PRO A 171 -6.10 -4.41 17.47
C PRO A 171 -5.54 -2.99 17.54
N SER A 172 -5.22 -2.53 18.76
CA SER A 172 -4.82 -1.15 19.06
C SER A 172 -3.64 -0.62 18.20
N SER A 173 -2.80 -1.51 17.68
CA SER A 173 -1.68 -1.16 16.80
C SER A 173 -2.12 -0.69 15.41
N GLU A 174 -3.17 -1.29 14.84
CA GLU A 174 -3.70 -0.91 13.52
C GLU A 174 -4.42 0.44 13.58
N LEU A 175 -5.20 0.67 14.65
CA LEU A 175 -5.83 1.97 14.89
C LEU A 175 -4.79 3.08 15.01
N CYS A 176 -3.73 2.85 15.79
CA CYS A 176 -2.62 3.81 15.93
C CYS A 176 -1.93 4.10 14.59
N PHE A 177 -1.66 3.07 13.77
CA PHE A 177 -1.06 3.24 12.45
C PHE A 177 -1.98 4.03 11.51
N LEU A 178 -3.27 3.72 11.45
CA LEU A 178 -4.24 4.46 10.65
C LEU A 178 -4.40 5.91 11.11
N SER A 179 -4.39 6.17 12.43
CA SER A 179 -4.37 7.53 12.97
C SER A 179 -3.13 8.30 12.50
N LYS A 180 -1.94 7.69 12.54
CA LYS A 180 -0.73 8.32 11.99
C LYS A 180 -0.85 8.61 10.50
N CYS A 181 -1.54 7.76 9.73
CA CYS A 181 -1.79 7.98 8.31
C CYS A 181 -2.78 9.11 8.03
N LEU A 182 -3.68 9.42 8.97
CA LEU A 182 -4.61 10.54 8.90
C LEU A 182 -3.94 11.86 9.34
N CYS A 183 -2.99 11.82 10.28
CA CYS A 183 -2.26 13.00 10.77
C CYS A 183 -1.19 13.54 9.78
N VAL A 184 -1.44 13.48 8.47
CA VAL A 184 -0.58 14.11 7.46
C VAL A 184 -0.80 15.63 7.52
N PRO A 185 0.26 16.47 7.49
CA PRO A 185 0.11 17.91 7.54
C PRO A 185 -0.70 18.38 6.32
N GLY A 186 -1.97 18.75 6.54
CA GLY A 186 -2.85 19.28 5.49
C GLY A 186 -4.26 18.67 5.41
N LEU A 187 -4.53 17.56 6.10
CA LEU A 187 -5.88 16.98 6.16
C LEU A 187 -6.26 16.70 7.63
N LEU A 188 -7.15 17.55 8.14
CA LEU A 188 -7.88 17.53 9.41
C LEU A 188 -7.28 18.27 10.63
N PHE A 189 -8.16 19.14 11.14
CA PHE A 189 -8.21 19.80 12.44
C PHE A 189 -7.77 18.87 13.56
N CYS A 190 -6.78 19.32 14.35
CA CYS A 190 -6.72 18.92 15.76
C CYS A 190 -7.76 19.74 16.55
N PRO A 191 -8.42 19.17 17.56
CA PRO A 191 -9.15 19.96 18.55
C PRO A 191 -8.23 20.91 19.31
#